data_AF-A0A1E5GRG6-F1
#
_entry.id   AF-A0A1E5GRG6-F1
#
_cell.length_a   1.000
_cell.length_b   1.000
_cell.length_c   1.000
_cell.angle_alpha   90.00
_cell.angle_beta   90.00
_cell.angle_gamma   90.00
#
_symmetry.space_group_name_H-M   'P 1'
#
loop_
_entity.id
_entity.type
_entity.pdbx_description
1 polymer ?
#
loop_
_entity_poly.entity_id
_entity_poly.type
_entity_poly.pdbx_seq_one_letter_code
_entity_poly.pdbx_strand_id
1 'polypeptide(L)'
;MDQEEQALADYQQTRRQLEEESDALTRIRRQAEQATNDTYSEMQQQVQRFGETNEPMEWARRELSRLEEDFFSELDREKRTLSLKEDEAEQAYRKKLQEQTKP
;
A
#
# COMPACT_ATOMS: atom_id res chain seq x y z
N MET A 1 -8.45 16.72 32.04
CA MET A 1 -8.87 15.76 31.01
C MET A 1 -8.85 14.41 31.67
N ASP A 2 -9.94 13.67 31.56
CA ASP A 2 -10.02 12.32 32.11
C ASP A 2 -9.07 11.40 31.35
N GLN A 3 -8.45 10.44 32.04
CA GLN A 3 -7.49 9.52 31.44
C GLN A 3 -8.10 8.67 30.31
N GLU A 4 -9.41 8.44 30.35
CA GLU A 4 -10.19 7.80 29.28
C GLU A 4 -10.27 8.69 28.03
N GLU A 5 -10.54 9.98 28.21
CA GLU A 5 -10.62 10.96 27.12
C GLU A 5 -9.28 11.09 26.40
N GLN A 6 -8.18 11.06 27.15
CA GLN A 6 -6.83 11.08 26.58
C GLN A 6 -6.49 9.76 25.86
N ALA A 7 -6.86 8.61 26.42
CA ALA A 7 -6.65 7.32 25.75
C ALA A 7 -7.43 7.20 24.44
N LEU A 8 -8.65 7.76 24.39
CA LEU A 8 -9.47 7.81 23.18
C LEU A 8 -8.86 8.77 22.14
N ALA A 9 -8.41 9.94 22.57
CA ALA A 9 -7.77 10.91 21.67
C ALA A 9 -6.50 10.33 21.02
N ASP A 10 -5.64 9.69 21.81
CA ASP A 10 -4.44 9.02 21.32
C ASP A 10 -4.78 7.93 20.29
N TYR A 11 -5.75 7.05 20.61
CA TYR A 11 -6.19 6.00 19.70
C TYR A 11 -6.72 6.55 18.38
N GLN A 12 -7.59 7.57 18.43
CA GLN A 12 -8.13 8.20 17.23
C GLN A 12 -7.05 8.85 16.38
N GLN A 13 -6.05 9.47 17.00
CA GLN A 13 -4.92 10.03 16.28
C GLN A 13 -4.12 8.94 15.57
N THR A 14 -3.75 7.87 16.26
CA THR A 14 -3.02 6.74 15.67
C THR A 14 -3.80 6.12 14.52
N ARG A 15 -5.12 5.91 14.70
CA ARG A 15 -5.97 5.33 13.65
C ARG A 15 -6.02 6.20 12.40
N ARG A 16 -6.13 7.52 12.55
CA ARG A 16 -6.10 8.45 11.41
C ARG A 16 -4.78 8.39 10.64
N GLN A 17 -3.66 8.31 11.36
CA GLN A 17 -2.34 8.21 10.73
C GLN A 17 -2.19 6.90 9.92
N LEU A 18 -2.63 5.78 10.48
CA LEU A 18 -2.61 4.49 9.78
C LEU A 18 -3.53 4.48 8.55
N GLU A 19 -4.70 5.11 8.65
CA GLU A 19 -5.63 5.28 7.52
C GLU A 19 -5.01 6.13 6.41
N GLU A 20 -4.36 7.24 6.75
CA GLU A 20 -3.63 8.10 5.79
C GLU A 20 -2.49 7.36 5.08
N GLU A 21 -1.74 6.52 5.81
CA GLU A 21 -0.69 5.66 5.25
C GLU A 21 -1.27 4.61 4.29
N SER A 22 -2.37 3.94 4.67
CA SER A 22 -3.06 2.95 3.83
C SER A 22 -3.62 3.56 2.54
N ASP A 23 -4.17 4.77 2.64
CA ASP A 23 -4.64 5.56 1.51
C ASP A 23 -3.48 5.96 0.59
N ALA A 24 -2.32 6.32 1.17
CA ALA A 24 -1.12 6.63 0.39
C ALA A 24 -0.64 5.42 -0.41
N LEU A 25 -0.60 4.23 0.19
CA LEU A 25 -0.27 2.98 -0.52
C LEU A 25 -1.25 2.71 -1.67
N THR A 26 -2.54 2.95 -1.43
CA THR A 26 -3.57 2.78 -2.46
C THR A 26 -3.37 3.75 -3.63
N ARG A 27 -2.99 5.00 -3.36
CA ARG A 27 -2.64 5.98 -4.41
C ARG A 27 -1.40 5.57 -5.19
N ILE A 28 -0.35 5.13 -4.49
CA ILE A 28 0.90 4.66 -5.12
C ILE A 28 0.63 3.48 -6.03
N ARG A 29 -0.18 2.50 -5.60
CA ARG A 29 -0.56 1.35 -6.43
C ARG A 29 -1.21 1.79 -7.74
N ARG A 30 -2.20 2.70 -7.67
CA ARG A 30 -2.89 3.22 -8.87
C ARG A 30 -1.94 3.95 -9.81
N GLN A 31 -1.01 4.73 -9.26
CA GLN A 31 -0.01 5.44 -10.06
C GLN A 31 0.94 4.46 -10.75
N ALA A 32 1.35 3.39 -10.07
CA ALA A 32 2.19 2.35 -10.67
C ALA A 32 1.44 1.59 -11.78
N GLU A 33 0.20 1.17 -11.54
CA GLU A 33 -0.65 0.52 -12.55
C GLU A 33 -0.82 1.41 -13.81
N GLN A 34 -1.01 2.71 -13.62
CA GLN A 34 -1.07 3.66 -14.73
C GLN A 34 0.27 3.74 -15.47
N ALA A 35 1.37 3.94 -14.75
CA ALA A 35 2.70 4.07 -15.34
C ALA A 35 3.12 2.83 -16.14
N THR A 36 2.79 1.63 -15.67
CA THR A 36 3.08 0.42 -16.44
C THR A 36 2.23 0.32 -17.69
N ASN A 37 0.93 0.63 -17.62
CA ASN A 37 0.06 0.64 -18.80
C ASN A 37 0.52 1.64 -19.87
N ASP A 38 0.95 2.82 -19.43
CA ASP A 38 1.53 3.84 -20.31
C ASP A 38 2.83 3.33 -20.95
N THR A 39 3.73 2.74 -20.15
CA THR A 39 4.98 2.13 -20.63
C THR A 39 4.73 1.02 -21.65
N TYR A 40 3.79 0.11 -21.40
CA TYR A 40 3.42 -0.95 -22.33
C TYR A 40 2.91 -0.41 -23.66
N SER A 41 2.06 0.62 -23.59
CA SER A 41 1.49 1.27 -24.77
C SER A 41 2.58 1.95 -25.60
N GLU A 42 3.51 2.65 -24.96
CA GLU A 42 4.65 3.30 -25.61
C GLU A 42 5.59 2.28 -26.26
N MET A 43 5.96 1.22 -25.54
CA MET A 43 6.81 0.15 -26.08
C MET A 43 6.18 -0.50 -27.31
N GLN A 44 4.88 -0.80 -27.26
CA GLN A 44 4.16 -1.38 -28.40
C GLN A 44 4.19 -0.45 -29.62
N GLN A 45 3.99 0.85 -29.43
CA GLN A 45 4.05 1.82 -30.52
C GLN A 45 5.45 1.90 -31.15
N GLN A 46 6.50 1.87 -30.33
CA GLN A 46 7.88 1.92 -30.85
C GLN A 46 8.21 0.66 -31.66
N VAL A 47 7.90 -0.52 -31.15
CA VAL A 47 8.16 -1.79 -31.85
C VAL A 47 7.44 -1.84 -33.20
N GLN A 48 6.17 -1.40 -33.25
CA GLN A 48 5.42 -1.28 -34.50
C GLN A 48 6.07 -0.30 -35.49
N ARG A 49 6.66 0.81 -35.02
CA ARG A 49 7.34 1.80 -35.87
C ARG A 49 8.64 1.27 -36.48
N PHE A 50 9.42 0.49 -35.74
CA PHE A 50 10.71 0.00 -36.21
C PHE A 50 10.62 -1.28 -37.06
N GLY A 51 9.45 -1.93 -37.12
CA GLY A 51 9.26 -3.15 -37.90
C GLY A 51 10.14 -4.31 -37.43
N GLU A 52 10.59 -4.27 -36.17
CA GLU A 52 11.45 -5.29 -35.59
C GLU A 52 10.68 -6.59 -35.28
N THR A 53 11.42 -7.68 -35.09
CA THR A 53 10.87 -8.93 -34.59
C THR A 53 10.26 -8.71 -33.20
N ASN A 54 9.25 -9.50 -32.82
CA ASN A 54 8.58 -9.36 -31.52
C ASN A 54 9.47 -9.77 -30.31
N GLU A 55 10.67 -10.33 -30.52
CA GLU A 55 11.50 -10.86 -29.43
C GLU A 55 11.93 -9.82 -28.39
N PRO A 56 12.45 -8.62 -28.75
CA PRO A 56 12.76 -7.58 -27.77
C PRO A 56 11.53 -7.10 -27.00
N MET A 57 10.36 -7.07 -27.66
CA MET A 57 9.10 -6.70 -27.02
C MET A 57 8.68 -7.74 -25.99
N GLU A 58 8.75 -9.03 -26.33
CA GLU A 58 8.39 -10.11 -25.43
C GLU A 58 9.37 -10.20 -24.23
N TRP A 59 10.65 -9.90 -24.45
CA TRP A 59 11.61 -9.76 -23.35
C TRP A 59 11.27 -8.59 -22.43
N ALA A 60 11.07 -7.38 -22.99
CA ALA A 60 10.72 -6.21 -22.21
C ALA A 60 9.41 -6.40 -21.43
N ARG A 61 8.43 -7.08 -22.03
CA ARG A 61 7.18 -7.43 -21.35
C ARG A 61 7.39 -8.29 -20.13
N ARG A 62 8.22 -9.33 -20.24
CA ARG A 62 8.52 -10.24 -19.12
C ARG A 62 9.24 -9.52 -18.00
N GLU A 63 10.21 -8.68 -18.31
CA GLU A 63 10.95 -7.93 -17.28
C GLU A 63 10.04 -6.91 -16.58
N LEU A 64 9.19 -6.18 -17.33
CA LEU A 64 8.20 -5.28 -16.71
C LEU A 64 7.23 -6.05 -15.82
N SER A 65 6.68 -7.18 -16.26
CA SER A 65 5.74 -7.96 -15.45
C SER A 65 6.38 -8.48 -14.16
N ARG A 66 7.67 -8.84 -14.19
CA ARG A 66 8.40 -9.22 -12.96
C ARG A 66 8.55 -8.05 -12.00
N LEU A 67 8.95 -6.88 -12.52
CA LEU A 67 9.07 -5.67 -11.70
C LEU A 67 7.73 -5.27 -11.08
N GLU A 68 6.63 -5.38 -11.84
CA GLU A 68 5.28 -5.17 -11.32
C GLU A 68 4.92 -6.15 -10.22
N GLU A 69 5.17 -7.44 -10.43
CA GLU A 69 4.88 -8.49 -9.45
C GLU A 69 5.64 -8.24 -8.15
N ASP A 70 6.95 -7.98 -8.23
CA ASP A 70 7.78 -7.68 -7.07
C ASP A 70 7.28 -6.43 -6.34
N PHE A 71 7.01 -5.35 -7.09
CA PHE A 71 6.54 -4.10 -6.51
C PHE A 71 5.17 -4.24 -5.81
N PHE A 72 4.19 -4.88 -6.46
CA PHE A 72 2.86 -5.08 -5.87
C PHE A 72 2.89 -6.06 -4.70
N SER A 73 3.77 -7.06 -4.73
CA SER A 73 4.01 -7.96 -3.60
C SER A 73 4.50 -7.20 -2.37
N GLU A 74 5.45 -6.27 -2.53
CA GLU A 74 5.91 -5.43 -1.41
C GLU A 74 4.83 -4.46 -0.92
N LEU A 75 4.05 -3.85 -1.81
CA LEU A 75 2.92 -3.01 -1.41
C LEU A 75 1.86 -3.80 -0.62
N ASP A 76 1.55 -5.02 -1.03
CA ASP A 76 0.61 -5.89 -0.32
C ASP A 76 1.15 -6.31 1.05
N ARG A 77 2.47 -6.52 1.19
CA ARG A 77 3.11 -6.76 2.49
C ARG A 77 2.99 -5.55 3.40
N GLU A 78 3.28 -4.36 2.92
CA GLU A 78 3.17 -3.14 3.73
C GLU A 78 1.72 -2.89 4.16
N LYS A 79 0.75 -3.13 3.27
CA LYS A 79 -0.68 -3.02 3.62
C LYS A 79 -1.09 -4.01 4.71
N ARG A 80 -0.56 -5.23 4.71
CA ARG A 80 -0.77 -6.20 5.80
C ARG A 80 -0.14 -5.71 7.10
N THR A 81 1.06 -5.14 7.04
CA THR A 81 1.74 -4.55 8.20
C THR A 81 0.89 -3.44 8.83
N LEU A 82 0.30 -2.55 8.01
CA LEU A 82 -0.60 -1.51 8.51
C LEU A 82 -1.85 -2.09 9.19
N SER A 83 -2.47 -3.11 8.60
CA SER A 83 -3.62 -3.79 9.20
C SER A 83 -3.28 -4.39 10.56
N LEU A 84 -2.10 -4.99 10.72
CA LEU A 84 -1.65 -5.49 12.02
C LEU A 84 -1.44 -4.36 13.04
N LYS A 85 -0.88 -3.22 12.62
CA LYS A 85 -0.73 -2.04 13.49
C LYS A 85 -2.08 -1.48 13.94
N GLU A 86 -3.11 -1.52 13.07
CA GLU A 86 -4.47 -1.11 13.44
C GLU A 86 -5.05 -2.02 14.53
N ASP A 87 -4.90 -3.33 14.37
CA ASP A 87 -5.32 -4.33 15.36
C ASP A 87 -4.59 -4.13 16.70
N GLU A 88 -3.27 -3.91 16.66
CA GLU A 88 -2.45 -3.64 17.83
C GLU A 88 -2.87 -2.34 18.55
N ALA A 89 -3.14 -1.27 17.80
CA ALA A 89 -3.61 -0.01 18.34
C ALA A 89 -4.97 -0.16 19.03
N GLU A 90 -5.88 -0.92 18.44
CA GLU A 90 -7.19 -1.21 19.05
C GLU A 90 -7.04 -2.06 20.32
N GLN A 91 -6.20 -3.11 20.30
CA GLN A 91 -5.95 -3.93 21.49
C GLN A 91 -5.33 -3.12 22.62
N ALA A 92 -4.36 -2.25 22.31
CA ALA A 92 -3.73 -1.37 23.29
C ALA A 92 -4.74 -0.40 23.92
N TYR A 93 -5.63 0.18 23.11
CA TYR A 93 -6.71 1.04 23.58
C TYR A 93 -7.67 0.28 24.51
N ARG A 94 -8.17 -0.89 24.09
CA ARG A 94 -9.07 -1.73 24.89
C ARG A 94 -8.43 -2.14 26.22
N LYS A 95 -7.13 -2.46 26.22
CA LYS A 95 -6.39 -2.79 27.44
C LYS A 95 -6.31 -1.61 28.41
N LYS A 96 -5.99 -0.40 27.92
CA LYS A 96 -5.98 0.83 28.74
C LYS A 96 -7.34 1.08 29.41
N LEU A 97 -8.45 0.88 28.69
CA LEU A 97 -9.80 1.01 29.26
C LEU A 97 -10.07 -0.03 30.37
N GLN A 98 -9.64 -1.28 30.18
CA GLN A 98 -9.80 -2.33 31.19
C GLN A 98 -8.98 -2.07 32.46
N GLU A 99 -7.79 -1.48 32.32
CA GLU A 99 -6.95 -1.12 33.46
C GLU A 99 -7.52 0.05 34.27
N GLN A 100 -8.24 0.97 33.61
CA GLN A 100 -8.90 2.12 34.24
C GLN A 100 -10.23 1.77 34.91
N THR A 101 -10.88 0.68 34.48
CA THR A 101 -12.15 0.18 35.03
C THR A 101 -11.98 -0.91 36.09
N LYS A 102 -10.73 -1.30 36.44
CA LYS A 102 -10.45 -2.21 37.56
C LYS A 102 -10.64 -1.46 38.90
N PRO A 103 -11.36 -2.05 39.87
CA PRO A 103 -11.62 -1.46 41.18
C PRO A 103 -10.36 -1.35 42.05
#